data_AF-A0A6P0UB12-F1
#
_entry.id   AF-A0A6P0UB12-F1
#
_cell.length_a   1.000
_cell.length_b   1.000
_cell.length_c   1.000
_cell.angle_alpha   90.00
_cell.angle_beta   90.00
_cell.angle_gamma   90.00
#
_symmetry.space_group_name_H-M   'P 1'
#
loop_
_entity.id
_entity.type
_entity.pdbx_description
1 polymer ?
#
loop_
_entity_poly.entity_id
_entity_poly.type
_entity_poly.pdbx_seq_one_letter_code
_entity_poly.pdbx_strand_id
1 'polypeptide(L)'
;NMVGGHPYLLELTFRTLQICNDMTLEKILETAPTKDGIYHSPHLQEYLAILKQHSDLAKVFLSIVKGEYLGNMESHANKKLINLGLVKYENGKLLVRCELYRLYFENYLGDVA
;
A
#
# COMPACT_ATOMS: atom_id res chain seq x y z
N ASN A 1 0.04 -8.52 8.37
CA ASN A 1 1.46 -8.71 8.00
C ASN A 1 1.90 -7.47 7.21
N MET A 2 3.05 -6.87 7.54
CA MET A 2 3.54 -5.60 6.98
C MET A 2 3.52 -5.62 5.45
N VAL A 3 4.23 -6.55 4.81
CA VAL A 3 4.35 -6.58 3.34
C VAL A 3 3.40 -7.58 2.66
N GLY A 4 2.64 -8.35 3.42
CA GLY A 4 1.63 -9.29 2.90
C GLY A 4 2.16 -10.38 1.96
N GLY A 5 3.46 -10.70 2.03
CA GLY A 5 4.10 -11.68 1.15
C GLY A 5 4.48 -11.15 -0.24
N HIS A 6 4.46 -9.83 -0.46
CA HIS A 6 4.81 -9.23 -1.75
C HIS A 6 6.28 -9.55 -2.13
N PRO A 7 6.54 -10.31 -3.21
CA PRO A 7 7.88 -10.82 -3.50
C PRO A 7 8.95 -9.72 -3.58
N TYR A 8 8.66 -8.63 -4.30
CA TYR A 8 9.58 -7.49 -4.41
C TYR A 8 9.90 -6.82 -3.06
N LEU A 9 8.92 -6.69 -2.16
CA LEU A 9 9.15 -6.04 -0.86
C LEU A 9 9.95 -6.95 0.07
N LEU A 10 9.70 -8.26 0.01
CA LEU A 10 10.50 -9.25 0.73
C LEU A 10 11.95 -9.24 0.24
N GLU A 11 12.17 -9.24 -1.08
CA GLU A 11 13.50 -9.13 -1.67
C GLU A 11 14.22 -7.86 -1.20
N LEU A 12 13.55 -6.71 -1.22
CA LEU A 12 14.11 -5.45 -0.75
C LEU A 12 14.47 -5.50 0.75
N THR A 13 13.62 -6.15 1.55
CA THR A 13 13.89 -6.38 2.99
C THR A 13 15.16 -7.18 3.17
N PHE A 14 15.25 -8.36 2.54
CA PHE A 14 16.38 -9.27 2.70
C PHE A 14 17.67 -8.65 2.18
N ARG A 15 17.62 -7.99 1.03
CA ARG A 15 18.77 -7.29 0.46
C ARG A 15 19.28 -6.19 1.39
N THR A 16 18.38 -5.41 1.98
CA THR A 16 18.77 -4.34 2.93
C THR A 16 19.45 -4.95 4.16
N LEU A 17 18.87 -6.00 4.74
CA LEU A 17 19.44 -6.68 5.91
C LEU A 17 20.81 -7.32 5.62
N GLN A 18 21.05 -7.79 4.39
CA GLN A 18 22.33 -8.38 3.99
C GLN A 18 23.44 -7.34 3.79
N ILE A 19 23.09 -6.13 3.34
CA ILE A 19 24.08 -5.12 2.92
C ILE A 19 24.31 -4.07 4.01
N CYS A 20 23.29 -3.75 4.81
CA CYS A 20 23.34 -2.67 5.80
C CYS A 20 23.49 -3.24 7.21
N ASN A 21 24.73 -3.34 7.70
CA ASN A 21 25.04 -3.94 9.00
C ASN A 21 24.34 -3.28 10.21
N ASP A 22 24.00 -1.99 10.12
CA ASP A 22 23.32 -1.25 11.20
C ASP A 22 21.78 -1.31 11.11
N MET A 23 21.25 -1.97 10.08
CA MET A 23 19.82 -2.11 9.84
C MET A 23 19.31 -3.41 10.45
N THR A 24 18.24 -3.33 11.22
CA THR A 24 17.56 -4.51 11.78
C THR A 24 16.15 -4.61 11.20
N LEU A 25 15.54 -5.79 11.32
CA LEU A 25 14.17 -5.99 10.86
C LEU A 25 13.20 -5.06 11.61
N GLU A 26 13.42 -4.84 12.90
CA GLU A 26 12.62 -3.95 13.74
C GLU A 26 12.65 -2.51 13.21
N LYS A 27 13.84 -1.98 12.90
CA LYS A 27 13.99 -0.63 12.31
C LYS A 27 13.31 -0.53 10.94
N ILE A 28 13.42 -1.58 10.12
CA ILE A 28 12.72 -1.65 8.83
C ILE A 28 11.21 -1.60 9.05
N LEU A 29 10.67 -2.38 9.99
CA LEU A 29 9.23 -2.43 10.25
C LEU A 29 8.69 -1.13 10.85
N GLU A 30 9.47 -0.47 11.71
CA GLU A 30 9.12 0.82 12.32
C GLU A 30 9.00 1.92 11.25
N THR A 31 9.98 2.00 10.34
CA THR A 31 10.01 3.02 9.29
C THR A 31 9.23 2.63 8.03
N ALA A 32 8.81 1.36 7.92
CA ALA A 32 8.19 0.79 6.72
C ALA A 32 7.11 1.67 6.07
N PRO A 33 6.10 2.18 6.81
CA PRO A 33 5.04 2.98 6.22
C PRO A 33 5.37 4.48 6.18
N THR A 34 6.64 4.88 6.23
CA THR A 34 7.07 6.29 6.24
C THR A 34 7.84 6.64 4.96
N LYS A 35 8.13 7.93 4.77
CA LYS A 35 8.97 8.40 3.66
C LYS A 35 10.46 8.02 3.81
N ASP A 36 10.88 7.70 5.03
CA ASP A 36 12.25 7.28 5.34
C ASP A 36 12.42 5.75 5.26
N GLY A 37 11.31 5.02 5.13
CA GLY A 37 11.31 3.57 5.01
C GLY A 37 11.84 3.09 3.67
N ILE A 38 12.43 1.89 3.68
CA ILE A 38 13.04 1.29 2.48
C ILE A 38 12.05 1.06 1.34
N TYR A 39 10.75 0.98 1.63
CA TYR A 39 9.70 0.78 0.62
C TYR A 39 9.21 2.08 0.00
N HIS A 40 9.65 3.25 0.48
CA HIS A 40 9.10 4.53 0.02
C HIS A 40 9.35 4.76 -1.48
N SER A 41 10.61 4.75 -1.89
CA SER A 41 11.02 5.05 -3.26
C SER A 41 11.63 3.81 -3.94
N PRO A 42 11.20 3.46 -5.16
CA PRO A 42 10.12 4.11 -5.92
C PRO A 42 8.71 3.61 -5.53
N HIS A 43 8.60 2.48 -4.86
CA HIS A 43 7.37 1.69 -4.77
C HIS A 43 6.14 2.45 -4.23
N LEU A 44 6.18 2.93 -2.99
CA LEU A 44 5.02 3.63 -2.40
C LEU A 44 4.83 5.02 -3.03
N GLN A 45 5.91 5.67 -3.43
CA GLN A 45 5.88 6.98 -4.08
C GLN A 45 5.17 6.94 -5.43
N GLU A 46 5.43 5.93 -6.27
CA GLU A 46 4.80 5.77 -7.57
C GLU A 46 3.29 5.49 -7.44
N TYR A 47 2.90 4.58 -6.54
CA TYR A 47 1.49 4.35 -6.28
C TYR A 47 0.79 5.58 -5.72
N LEU A 48 1.44 6.34 -4.84
CA LEU A 48 0.89 7.60 -4.34
C LEU A 48 0.67 8.61 -5.47
N ALA A 49 1.62 8.73 -6.41
CA ALA A 49 1.50 9.60 -7.56
C ALA A 49 0.35 9.18 -8.48
N ILE A 50 0.22 7.87 -8.76
CA ILE A 50 -0.89 7.31 -9.56
C ILE A 50 -2.23 7.64 -8.90
N LEU A 51 -2.37 7.38 -7.59
CA LEU A 51 -3.61 7.63 -6.87
C LEU A 51 -3.97 9.12 -6.85
N LYS A 52 -3.00 10.02 -6.64
CA LYS A 52 -3.25 11.48 -6.65
C LYS A 52 -3.65 12.02 -8.01
N GLN A 53 -3.21 11.39 -9.10
CA GLN A 53 -3.64 11.76 -10.46
C GLN A 53 -5.08 11.32 -10.78
N HIS A 54 -5.61 10.34 -10.04
CA HIS A 54 -6.94 9.77 -10.25
C HIS A 54 -7.78 9.90 -8.97
N SER A 55 -8.41 11.06 -8.76
CA SER A 55 -9.12 11.38 -7.51
C SER A 55 -10.28 10.43 -7.20
N ASP A 56 -10.95 9.90 -8.22
CA ASP A 56 -11.98 8.86 -8.10
C ASP A 56 -11.40 7.55 -7.54
N LEU A 57 -10.25 7.14 -8.07
CA LEU A 57 -9.51 5.96 -7.63
C LEU A 57 -9.01 6.12 -6.19
N ALA A 58 -8.49 7.30 -5.85
CA ALA A 58 -8.02 7.61 -4.50
C ALA A 58 -9.16 7.59 -3.47
N LYS A 59 -10.33 8.17 -3.77
CA LYS A 59 -11.50 8.17 -2.89
C LYS A 59 -11.97 6.74 -2.59
N VAL A 60 -12.08 5.92 -3.62
CA VAL A 60 -12.44 4.50 -3.47
C VAL A 60 -11.39 3.78 -2.62
N PHE A 61 -10.12 3.93 -2.93
CA PHE A 61 -9.06 3.26 -2.19
C PHE A 61 -9.01 3.66 -0.72
N LEU A 62 -9.16 4.96 -0.41
CA LEU A 62 -9.17 5.46 0.96
C LEU A 62 -10.34 4.89 1.76
N SER A 63 -11.54 4.79 1.15
CA SER A 63 -12.67 4.14 1.81
C SER A 63 -12.43 2.64 2.09
N ILE A 64 -11.68 1.94 1.24
CA ILE A 64 -11.26 0.55 1.48
C ILE A 64 -10.24 0.51 2.63
N VAL A 65 -9.28 1.44 2.67
CA VAL A 65 -8.29 1.58 3.74
C VAL A 65 -8.95 1.81 5.11
N LYS A 66 -9.98 2.65 5.16
CA LYS A 66 -10.78 2.94 6.36
C LYS A 66 -11.78 1.81 6.72
N GLY A 67 -11.97 0.82 5.85
CA GLY A 67 -12.95 -0.26 6.05
C GLY A 67 -14.41 0.15 5.83
N GLU A 68 -14.64 1.29 5.16
CA GLU A 68 -15.94 1.93 4.95
C GLU A 68 -16.51 1.66 3.55
N TYR A 69 -15.82 0.90 2.72
CA TYR A 69 -16.21 0.68 1.33
C TYR A 69 -17.45 -0.21 1.18
N LEU A 70 -18.54 0.36 0.65
CA LEU A 70 -19.81 -0.32 0.34
C LEU A 70 -20.17 -0.25 -1.15
N GLY A 71 -19.21 0.04 -2.02
CA GLY A 71 -19.46 0.30 -3.44
C GLY A 71 -19.68 -0.95 -4.30
N ASN A 72 -20.03 -0.72 -5.57
CA ASN A 72 -20.19 -1.80 -6.55
C ASN A 72 -18.83 -2.45 -6.87
N MET A 73 -18.73 -3.75 -6.59
CA MET A 73 -17.53 -4.57 -6.81
C MET A 73 -17.05 -4.58 -8.26
N GLU A 74 -17.93 -4.35 -9.24
CA GLU A 74 -17.58 -4.36 -10.67
C GLU A 74 -17.11 -3.01 -11.22
N SER A 75 -17.02 -1.97 -10.38
CA SER A 75 -16.60 -0.64 -10.80
C SER A 75 -15.21 -0.63 -11.46
N HIS A 76 -15.01 0.30 -12.40
CA HIS A 76 -13.72 0.49 -13.06
C HIS A 76 -12.59 0.77 -12.06
N ALA A 77 -12.87 1.59 -11.04
CA ALA A 77 -11.92 1.89 -9.96
C ALA A 77 -11.46 0.62 -9.23
N ASN A 78 -12.38 -0.28 -8.88
CA ASN A 78 -12.02 -1.54 -8.21
C ASN A 78 -11.12 -2.42 -9.06
N LYS A 79 -11.48 -2.62 -10.34
CA LYS A 79 -10.66 -3.40 -11.29
C LYS A 79 -9.26 -2.80 -11.41
N LYS A 80 -9.16 -1.46 -11.46
CA LYS A 80 -7.87 -0.77 -11.49
C LYS A 80 -7.07 -0.99 -10.21
N LEU A 81 -7.67 -0.87 -9.02
CA LEU A 81 -6.98 -1.11 -7.74
C LEU A 81 -6.50 -2.55 -7.58
N ILE A 82 -7.29 -3.53 -8.05
CA ILE A 82 -6.88 -4.95 -8.08
C ILE A 82 -5.68 -5.12 -8.99
N ASN A 83 -5.71 -4.56 -10.20
CA ASN A 83 -4.63 -4.66 -11.18
C ASN A 83 -3.34 -3.95 -10.71
N LEU A 84 -3.47 -2.84 -9.98
CA LEU A 84 -2.34 -2.19 -9.32
C LEU A 84 -1.77 -3.03 -8.16
N GLY A 85 -2.49 -4.04 -7.69
CA GLY A 85 -2.07 -4.86 -6.56
C GLY A 85 -2.25 -4.18 -5.20
N LEU A 86 -2.95 -3.05 -5.11
CA LEU A 86 -3.16 -2.33 -3.84
C LEU A 86 -4.22 -2.98 -2.95
N VAL A 87 -5.19 -3.66 -3.57
CA VAL A 87 -6.27 -4.39 -2.90
C VAL A 87 -6.33 -5.84 -3.36
N LYS A 88 -7.05 -6.67 -2.61
CA LYS A 88 -7.41 -8.05 -2.94
C LYS A 88 -8.90 -8.26 -2.70
N TYR A 89 -9.49 -9.17 -3.47
CA TYR A 89 -10.85 -9.65 -3.22
C TYR A 89 -10.79 -10.91 -2.35
N GLU A 90 -11.48 -10.89 -1.23
CA GLU A 90 -11.53 -12.00 -0.28
C GLU A 90 -12.90 -12.03 0.39
N ASN A 91 -13.57 -13.19 0.36
CA ASN A 91 -14.87 -13.41 1.01
C ASN A 91 -15.94 -12.35 0.69
N GLY A 92 -16.07 -11.95 -0.58
CA GLY A 92 -17.08 -10.96 -0.98
C GLY A 92 -16.69 -9.51 -0.74
N LYS A 93 -15.47 -9.23 -0.26
CA LYS A 93 -15.03 -7.88 0.12
C LYS A 93 -13.71 -7.52 -0.55
N LEU A 94 -13.53 -6.22 -0.80
CA LEU A 94 -12.25 -5.66 -1.17
C LEU A 94 -11.52 -5.26 0.09
N LEU A 95 -10.30 -5.77 0.24
CA LEU A 95 -9.43 -5.51 1.38
C LEU A 95 -8.11 -4.94 0.88
N VAL A 96 -7.51 -4.05 1.65
CA VAL A 96 -6.13 -3.61 1.40
C VAL A 96 -5.20 -4.84 1.42
N ARG A 97 -4.27 -4.92 0.47
CA ARG A 97 -3.44 -6.12 0.29
C ARG A 97 -2.52 -6.39 1.48
N CYS A 98 -1.97 -5.35 2.09
CA CYS A 98 -1.05 -5.48 3.21
C CYS A 98 -1.08 -4.25 4.12
N GLU A 99 -0.51 -4.43 5.31
CA GLU A 99 -0.52 -3.39 6.35
C GLU A 99 0.34 -2.19 5.98
N LEU A 100 1.42 -2.40 5.22
CA LEU A 100 2.25 -1.34 4.65
C LEU A 100 1.40 -0.34 3.86
N TYR A 101 0.54 -0.84 2.97
CA TYR A 101 -0.32 0.01 2.16
C TYR A 101 -1.37 0.70 3.02
N ARG A 102 -1.98 -0.02 3.96
CA ARG A 102 -2.99 0.57 4.87
C ARG A 102 -2.40 1.77 5.61
N LEU A 103 -1.30 1.57 6.32
CA LEU A 103 -0.64 2.59 7.14
C LEU A 103 -0.07 3.74 6.29
N TYR A 104 0.58 3.45 5.17
CA TYR A 104 1.19 4.49 4.34
C TYR A 104 0.10 5.37 3.69
N PHE A 105 -0.89 4.76 3.02
CA PHE A 105 -1.88 5.54 2.28
C PHE A 105 -2.91 6.22 3.17
N GLU A 106 -3.21 5.68 4.36
CA GLU A 106 -3.99 6.39 5.38
C GLU A 106 -3.35 7.74 5.76
N ASN A 107 -2.02 7.79 5.87
CA ASN A 107 -1.29 9.00 6.26
C ASN A 107 -0.99 9.96 5.09
N TYR A 108 -0.68 9.45 3.90
CA TYR A 108 -0.12 10.27 2.81
C TYR A 108 -1.06 10.52 1.62
N LEU A 109 -2.15 9.75 1.50
CA LEU A 109 -3.13 9.99 0.44
C LEU A 109 -4.05 11.17 0.79
N GLY A 110 -4.34 11.35 2.09
CA GLY A 110 -5.22 12.39 2.62
C GLY A 110 -6.67 12.23 2.17
N ASP A 111 -7.60 12.96 2.80
CA ASP A 111 -8.93 13.14 2.24
C ASP A 111 -8.79 13.99 0.97
N VAL A 112 -8.67 13.31 -0.18
CA VAL A 112 -8.78 13.95 -1.49
C VAL A 112 -10.19 14.53 -1.56
N ALA A 113 -10.33 15.82 -1.23
CA ALA A 113 -11.59 16.56 -1.28
C ALA A 113 -12.15 16.58 -2.71
#